data_AF-A0A2R7IIH9-F1
#
_entry.id   AF-A0A2R7IIH9-F1
#
_cell.length_a   1.000
_cell.length_b   1.000
_cell.length_c   1.000
_cell.angle_alpha   90.00
_cell.angle_beta   90.00
_cell.angle_gamma   90.00
#
_symmetry.space_group_name_H-M   'P 1'
#
loop_
_entity.id
_entity.type
_entity.pdbx_description
1 polymer ?
#
loop_
_entity_poly.entity_id
_entity_poly.type
_entity_poly.pdbx_seq_one_letter_code
_entity_poly.pdbx_strand_id
1 'polypeptide(L)'
;MSAMRRPLVLAIGEGAFRGVLAAHLTLHNHMPIICTDHLDPALGPALRGAAILVIEETLIAAAPEQWTETLRDQCWGGALIVIVDTMPEGIRATEGVALVHRALAVRTVTELVEKWQANGTNLLSRPD
;
A
#
# COMPACT_ATOMS: atom_id res chain seq x y z
N MET A 1 -22.19 -9.55 11.12
CA MET A 1 -20.76 -9.40 11.45
C MET A 1 -20.21 -8.30 10.57
N SER A 2 -19.85 -7.14 11.12
CA SER A 2 -19.20 -6.09 10.32
C SER A 2 -17.85 -6.63 9.87
N ALA A 3 -17.63 -6.79 8.57
CA ALA A 3 -16.31 -7.12 8.05
C ALA A 3 -15.35 -6.03 8.54
N MET A 4 -14.34 -6.41 9.33
CA MET A 4 -13.34 -5.44 9.78
C MET A 4 -12.61 -4.91 8.56
N ARG A 5 -12.72 -3.59 8.32
CA ARG A 5 -11.94 -2.89 7.31
C ARG A 5 -10.47 -3.08 7.60
N ARG A 6 -9.68 -3.35 6.57
CA ARG A 6 -8.23 -3.47 6.71
C ARG A 6 -7.66 -2.13 7.16
N PRO A 7 -6.65 -2.13 8.03
CA PRO A 7 -5.88 -0.92 8.26
C PRO A 7 -5.26 -0.43 6.94
N LEU A 8 -5.17 0.87 6.77
CA LEU A 8 -4.53 1.50 5.62
C LEU A 8 -3.30 2.23 6.13
N VAL A 9 -2.14 1.94 5.55
CA VAL A 9 -0.88 2.60 5.88
C VAL A 9 -0.40 3.38 4.67
N LEU A 10 -0.04 4.64 4.89
CA LEU A 10 0.51 5.54 3.88
C LEU A 10 1.97 5.84 4.24
N ALA A 11 2.89 5.20 3.52
CA ALA A 11 4.34 5.40 3.63
C ALA A 11 4.84 6.18 2.41
N ILE A 12 4.89 7.50 2.51
CA ILE A 12 5.30 8.38 1.39
C ILE A 12 6.33 9.35 1.94
N GLY A 13 7.48 9.51 1.29
CA GLY A 13 8.53 10.42 1.74
C GLY A 13 8.12 11.88 1.50
N GLU A 14 7.59 12.15 0.31
CA GLU A 14 7.23 13.49 -0.16
C GLU A 14 6.00 14.06 0.59
N GLY A 15 6.23 15.12 1.40
CA GLY A 15 5.25 15.58 2.38
C GLY A 15 3.98 16.22 1.80
N ALA A 16 4.08 16.94 0.68
CA ALA A 16 2.93 17.62 0.09
C ALA A 16 1.98 16.60 -0.56
N PHE A 17 2.53 15.68 -1.34
CA PHE A 17 1.84 14.57 -1.97
C PHE A 17 1.22 13.63 -0.93
N ARG A 18 1.97 13.29 0.13
CA ARG A 18 1.43 12.53 1.28
C ARG A 18 0.20 13.20 1.88
N GLY A 19 0.27 14.52 2.10
CA GLY A 19 -0.86 15.31 2.62
C GLY A 19 -2.08 15.29 1.71
N VAL A 20 -1.88 15.50 0.41
CA VAL A 20 -2.95 15.47 -0.60
C VAL A 20 -3.63 14.10 -0.64
N LEU A 21 -2.85 13.02 -0.70
CA LEU A 21 -3.38 11.67 -0.78
C LEU A 21 -4.12 11.27 0.51
N ALA A 22 -3.57 11.61 1.68
CA ALA A 22 -4.22 11.37 2.96
C ALA A 22 -5.56 12.12 3.09
N ALA A 23 -5.59 13.40 2.68
CA ALA A 23 -6.82 14.20 2.69
C ALA A 23 -7.88 13.60 1.75
N HIS A 24 -7.47 13.17 0.55
CA HIS A 24 -8.38 12.57 -0.41
C HIS A 24 -8.97 11.25 0.09
N LEU A 25 -8.14 10.36 0.65
CA LEU A 25 -8.58 9.12 1.29
C LEU A 25 -9.55 9.39 2.46
N THR A 26 -9.26 10.40 3.27
CA THR A 26 -10.10 10.83 4.41
C THR A 26 -11.49 11.28 3.95
N LEU A 27 -11.57 12.06 2.86
CA LEU A 27 -12.85 12.47 2.26
C LEU A 27 -13.69 11.27 1.79
N HIS A 28 -13.03 10.17 1.41
CA HIS A 28 -13.66 8.89 1.03
C HIS A 28 -13.90 7.95 2.24
N ASN A 29 -13.83 8.46 3.47
CA ASN A 29 -14.01 7.67 4.70
C ASN A 29 -12.97 6.55 4.91
N HIS A 30 -11.77 6.72 4.33
CA HIS A 30 -10.60 5.90 4.65
C HIS A 30 -9.70 6.68 5.61
N MET A 31 -9.35 6.08 6.75
CA MET A 31 -8.50 6.70 7.77
C MET A 31 -7.09 6.11 7.69
N PRO A 32 -6.18 6.64 6.84
CA PRO A 32 -4.82 6.11 6.73
C PRO A 32 -4.00 6.43 7.98
N ILE A 33 -3.17 5.47 8.39
CA ILE A 33 -2.05 5.68 9.29
C ILE A 33 -0.92 6.26 8.45
N ILE A 34 -0.53 7.50 8.73
CA ILE A 34 0.47 8.22 7.95
C ILE A 34 1.85 8.02 8.59
N CYS A 35 2.83 7.62 7.79
CA CYS A 35 4.22 7.46 8.21
C CYS A 35 5.17 7.97 7.11
N THR A 36 6.38 8.34 7.51
CA THR A 36 7.46 8.72 6.58
C THR A 36 8.28 7.51 6.13
N ASP A 37 8.15 6.40 6.84
CA ASP A 37 8.89 5.15 6.64
C ASP A 37 7.97 3.97 7.01
N HIS A 38 7.86 2.97 6.13
CA HIS A 38 7.06 1.77 6.36
C HIS A 38 7.68 0.84 7.40
N LEU A 39 8.93 1.07 7.80
CA LEU A 39 9.61 0.33 8.86
C LEU A 39 9.46 0.98 10.24
N ASP A 40 8.69 2.05 10.38
CA ASP A 40 8.40 2.71 11.66
C ASP A 40 8.02 1.66 12.74
N PRO A 41 8.73 1.62 13.89
CA PRO A 41 8.44 0.69 14.99
C PRO A 41 7.01 0.78 15.54
N ALA A 42 6.32 1.91 15.38
CA ALA A 42 4.92 2.07 15.74
C ALA A 42 3.98 1.20 14.87
N LEU A 43 4.42 0.84 13.66
CA LEU A 43 3.73 -0.09 12.78
C LEU A 43 4.07 -1.52 13.21
N GLY A 44 3.43 -2.02 14.26
CA GLY A 44 3.69 -3.36 14.79
C GLY A 44 3.44 -4.50 13.77
N PRO A 45 4.00 -5.70 13.99
CA PRO A 45 3.91 -6.82 13.03
C PRO A 45 2.47 -7.23 12.66
N ALA A 46 1.55 -7.18 13.62
CA ALA A 46 0.14 -7.51 13.38
C ALA A 46 -0.53 -6.53 12.39
N LEU A 47 -0.14 -5.25 12.44
CA LEU A 47 -0.61 -4.24 11.50
C LEU A 47 -0.04 -4.50 10.10
N ARG A 48 1.28 -4.68 9.99
CA ARG A 48 1.96 -4.93 8.70
C ARG A 48 1.44 -6.19 8.00
N GLY A 49 1.07 -7.22 8.78
CA GLY A 49 0.51 -8.46 8.26
C GLY A 49 -0.90 -8.36 7.67
N ALA A 50 -1.67 -7.31 7.99
CA ALA A 50 -3.08 -7.20 7.60
C ALA A 50 -3.43 -5.92 6.81
N ALA A 51 -2.53 -4.93 6.81
CA ALA A 51 -2.80 -3.62 6.24
C ALA A 51 -2.72 -3.59 4.71
N ILE A 52 -3.44 -2.66 4.10
CA ILE A 52 -3.12 -2.18 2.76
C ILE A 52 -1.98 -1.16 2.92
N LEU A 53 -0.81 -1.45 2.35
CA LEU A 53 0.32 -0.53 2.31
C LEU A 53 0.29 0.25 1.01
N VAL A 54 0.22 1.58 1.12
CA VAL A 54 0.48 2.51 0.02
C VAL A 54 1.87 3.08 0.24
N ILE A 55 2.80 2.78 -0.66
CA ILE A 55 4.23 3.11 -0.50
C ILE A 55 4.80 3.80 -1.73
N GLU A 56 5.67 4.79 -1.54
CA GLU A 56 6.47 5.40 -2.61
C GLU A 56 7.67 4.52 -2.97
N GLU A 57 7.97 4.35 -4.25
CA GLU A 57 9.04 3.46 -4.72
C GLU A 57 10.43 3.74 -4.11
N THR A 58 10.71 5.01 -3.80
CA THR A 58 11.98 5.46 -3.21
C THR A 58 12.21 4.93 -1.78
N LEU A 59 11.14 4.45 -1.11
CA LEU A 59 11.22 3.84 0.22
C LEU A 59 11.51 2.34 0.17
N ILE A 60 11.50 1.73 -1.02
CA ILE A 60 11.79 0.32 -1.19
C ILE A 60 13.25 0.17 -1.61
N ALA A 61 14.10 -0.21 -0.67
CA ALA A 61 15.54 -0.38 -0.88
C ALA A 61 15.88 -1.69 -1.65
N ALA A 62 15.27 -1.88 -2.82
CA ALA A 62 15.50 -3.02 -3.71
C ALA A 62 15.22 -2.64 -5.17
N ALA A 63 15.70 -3.48 -6.10
CA ALA A 63 15.35 -3.34 -7.51
C ALA A 63 13.84 -3.59 -7.71
N PRO A 64 13.20 -2.98 -8.73
CA PRO A 64 11.76 -3.10 -8.95
C PRO A 64 11.23 -4.55 -8.95
N GLU A 65 11.96 -5.46 -9.60
CA GLU A 65 11.64 -6.89 -9.66
C GLU A 65 11.61 -7.59 -8.29
N GLN A 66 12.26 -7.01 -7.28
CA GLN A 66 12.39 -7.55 -5.92
C GLN A 66 11.49 -6.84 -4.89
N TRP A 67 10.77 -5.78 -5.26
CA TRP A 67 10.00 -4.98 -4.30
C TRP A 67 9.00 -5.80 -3.49
N THR A 68 8.27 -6.71 -4.14
CA THR A 68 7.26 -7.52 -3.46
C THR A 68 7.89 -8.48 -2.46
N GLU A 69 9.01 -9.12 -2.82
CA GLU A 69 9.73 -10.04 -1.93
C GLU A 69 10.35 -9.28 -0.76
N THR A 70 11.02 -8.16 -1.05
CA THR A 70 11.62 -7.28 -0.04
C THR A 70 10.60 -6.80 1.00
N LEU A 71 9.41 -6.35 0.56
CA LEU A 71 8.36 -5.90 1.47
C LEU A 71 7.77 -7.06 2.29
N ARG A 72 7.64 -8.26 1.70
CA ARG A 72 7.19 -9.45 2.43
C ARG A 72 8.17 -9.87 3.52
N ASP A 73 9.47 -9.84 3.22
CA ASP A 73 10.52 -10.14 4.21
C ASP A 73 10.51 -9.13 5.37
N GLN A 74 9.99 -7.93 5.13
CA GLN A 74 9.74 -6.88 6.13
C GLN A 74 8.37 -7.02 6.84
N CYS A 75 7.76 -8.20 6.73
CA CYS A 75 6.48 -8.60 7.31
C CYS A 75 5.23 -7.89 6.73
N TRP A 76 5.32 -7.33 5.52
CA TRP A 76 4.12 -6.85 4.82
C TRP A 76 3.38 -8.01 4.16
N GLY A 77 2.28 -8.42 4.79
CA GLY A 77 1.46 -9.57 4.38
C GLY A 77 0.09 -9.21 3.81
N GLY A 78 -0.30 -7.93 3.86
CA GLY A 78 -1.55 -7.44 3.27
C GLY A 78 -1.38 -6.95 1.83
N ALA A 79 -2.28 -6.11 1.31
CA ALA A 79 -2.19 -5.68 -0.09
C ALA A 79 -1.19 -4.51 -0.25
N LEU A 80 -0.52 -4.43 -1.40
CA LEU A 80 0.52 -3.45 -1.69
C LEU A 80 0.11 -2.56 -2.86
N ILE A 81 0.22 -1.25 -2.68
CA ILE A 81 0.12 -0.24 -3.74
C ILE A 81 1.43 0.52 -3.76
N VAL A 82 2.24 0.30 -4.80
CA VAL A 82 3.49 1.03 -4.99
C VAL A 82 3.25 2.20 -5.94
N ILE A 83 3.55 3.40 -5.47
CA ILE A 83 3.52 4.62 -6.27
C ILE A 83 4.87 4.79 -6.94
N VAL A 84 4.85 4.84 -8.27
CA VAL A 84 6.04 4.90 -9.12
C VAL A 84 6.04 6.16 -9.97
N ASP A 85 7.20 6.74 -10.23
CA ASP A 85 7.34 7.85 -11.18
C ASP A 85 7.43 7.36 -12.63
N THR A 86 7.92 6.14 -12.84
CA THR A 86 7.97 5.49 -14.15
C THR A 86 7.47 4.05 -14.01
N MET A 87 6.61 3.61 -14.92
CA MET A 87 6.11 2.22 -14.89
C MET A 87 7.22 1.26 -15.32
N PRO A 88 7.76 0.41 -14.42
CA PRO A 88 8.78 -0.55 -14.78
C PRO A 88 8.21 -1.61 -15.73
N GLU A 89 8.94 -1.91 -16.80
CA GLU A 89 8.59 -3.00 -17.71
C GLU A 89 8.72 -4.36 -16.99
N GLY A 90 7.77 -5.26 -17.21
CA GLY A 90 7.85 -6.64 -16.71
C GLY A 90 7.30 -6.87 -15.29
N ILE A 91 7.01 -5.84 -14.49
CA ILE A 91 6.28 -6.03 -13.22
C ILE A 91 4.79 -6.18 -13.51
N ARG A 92 4.26 -7.37 -13.21
CA ARG A 92 2.83 -7.63 -13.33
C ARG A 92 2.13 -7.23 -12.05
N ALA A 93 1.12 -6.35 -12.18
CA ALA A 93 0.12 -6.20 -11.13
C ALA A 93 -0.52 -7.57 -10.85
N THR A 94 -0.66 -7.90 -9.57
CA THR A 94 -1.33 -9.12 -9.10
C THR A 94 -2.54 -8.74 -8.25
N GLU A 95 -3.33 -9.72 -7.81
CA GLU A 95 -4.53 -9.43 -7.00
C GLU A 95 -4.23 -8.66 -5.70
N GLY A 96 -3.03 -8.81 -5.15
CA GLY A 96 -2.59 -8.12 -3.93
C GLY A 96 -1.45 -7.12 -4.12
N VAL A 97 -0.98 -6.85 -5.35
CA VAL A 97 0.07 -5.86 -5.63
C VAL A 97 -0.32 -5.02 -6.84
N ALA A 98 -0.39 -3.71 -6.68
CA ALA A 98 -0.65 -2.76 -7.75
C ALA A 98 0.50 -1.75 -7.86
N LEU A 99 0.86 -1.42 -9.10
CA LEU A 99 1.72 -0.28 -9.42
C LEU A 99 0.86 0.87 -9.90
N VAL A 100 1.09 2.07 -9.37
CA VAL A 100 0.32 3.26 -9.70
C VAL A 100 1.27 4.38 -10.04
N HIS A 101 1.17 4.90 -11.26
CA HIS A 101 1.94 6.07 -11.67
C HIS A 101 1.56 7.29 -10.81
N ARG A 102 2.54 8.05 -10.31
CA ARG A 102 2.35 9.19 -9.39
C ARG A 102 1.27 10.17 -9.86
N ALA A 103 1.30 10.54 -11.15
CA ALA A 103 0.32 11.46 -11.75
C ALA A 103 -1.16 11.01 -11.62
N LEU A 104 -1.42 9.71 -11.46
CA LEU A 104 -2.76 9.13 -11.32
C LEU A 104 -3.08 8.68 -9.89
N ALA A 105 -2.12 8.79 -8.97
CA ALA A 105 -2.18 8.15 -7.67
C ALA A 105 -3.39 8.55 -6.84
N VAL A 106 -3.75 9.83 -6.80
CA VAL A 106 -4.89 10.32 -6.00
C VAL A 106 -6.18 9.57 -6.32
N ARG A 107 -6.50 9.43 -7.62
CA ARG A 107 -7.70 8.72 -8.07
C ARG A 107 -7.54 7.20 -7.90
N THR A 108 -6.47 6.64 -8.46
CA THR A 108 -6.31 5.20 -8.59
C THR A 108 -6.06 4.50 -7.25
N VAL A 109 -5.32 5.12 -6.33
CA VAL A 109 -5.13 4.56 -4.97
C VAL A 109 -6.48 4.43 -4.27
N THR A 110 -7.34 5.45 -4.37
CA THR A 110 -8.66 5.45 -3.72
C THR A 110 -9.54 4.32 -4.27
N GLU A 111 -9.64 4.19 -5.59
CA GLU A 111 -10.38 3.10 -6.25
C GLU A 111 -9.89 1.71 -5.82
N LEU A 112 -8.56 1.52 -5.75
CA LEU A 112 -7.95 0.26 -5.33
C LEU A 112 -8.21 -0.03 -3.85
N VAL A 113 -8.10 0.98 -2.99
CA VAL A 113 -8.39 0.85 -1.56
C VAL A 113 -9.86 0.47 -1.36
N GLU A 114 -10.80 1.17 -2.01
CA GLU A 114 -12.24 0.83 -1.93
C GLU A 114 -12.50 -0.62 -2.36
N LYS A 115 -11.94 -1.03 -3.50
CA LYS A 115 -12.06 -2.40 -4.03
C LYS A 115 -11.51 -3.44 -3.06
N TRP A 116 -10.33 -3.23 -2.50
CA TRP A 116 -9.68 -4.20 -1.63
C TRP A 116 -10.25 -4.23 -0.21
N GLN A 117 -10.79 -3.10 0.27
CA GLN A 117 -11.57 -3.03 1.50
C GLN A 117 -12.88 -3.82 1.38
N ALA A 118 -13.53 -3.79 0.21
CA ALA A 118 -14.76 -4.55 -0.04
C ALA A 118 -14.52 -6.06 -0.09
N ASN A 119 -13.33 -6.51 -0.53
CA ASN A 119 -13.07 -7.92 -0.81
C ASN A 119 -12.60 -8.75 0.40
N GLY A 120 -12.25 -8.16 1.55
CA GLY A 120 -12.05 -8.82 2.86
C GLY A 120 -11.04 -9.99 2.96
N THR A 121 -10.52 -10.53 1.86
CA THR A 121 -9.84 -11.84 1.75
C THR A 121 -8.34 -11.65 1.65
N ASN A 122 -7.55 -12.21 2.55
CA ASN A 122 -6.12 -11.94 2.69
C ASN A 122 -5.37 -12.24 1.36
N LEU A 123 -5.03 -11.21 0.58
CA LEU A 123 -4.70 -11.35 -0.86
C LEU A 123 -3.24 -11.78 -1.12
N LEU A 124 -2.36 -11.70 -0.12
CA LEU A 124 -0.99 -12.19 -0.21
C LEU A 124 -0.73 -13.45 0.63
N SER A 125 -1.77 -14.05 1.23
CA SER A 125 -1.61 -15.34 1.90
C SER A 125 -1.41 -16.43 0.85
N ARG A 126 -0.25 -17.10 0.90
CA ARG A 126 -0.03 -18.34 0.14
C ARG A 126 -1.14 -19.35 0.48
N PRO A 127 -1.62 -20.15 -0.49
CA PRO A 127 -2.24 -21.42 -0.13
C PRO A 127 -1.16 -22.30 0.52
N ASP A 128 -1.47 -22.88 1.67
CA ASP A 128 -0.65 -23.91 2.31
C ASP A 128 -0.39 -25.10 1.37
#